data_AF-A0A0L7KJ05-F1
#
_entry.id   AF-A0A0L7KJ05-F1
#
_cell.length_a   1.000
_cell.length_b   1.000
_cell.length_c   1.000
_cell.angle_alpha   90.00
_cell.angle_beta   90.00
_cell.angle_gamma   90.00
#
_symmetry.space_group_name_H-M   'P 1'
#
loop_
_entity.id
_entity.type
_entity.pdbx_description
1 polymer ?
#
loop_
_entity_poly.entity_id
_entity_poly.type
_entity_poly.pdbx_seq_one_letter_code
_entity_poly.pdbx_strand_id
1 'polypeptide(L)'
;MYIRNEQNQEPNVIITNFDEINEQNIQNCLSQLKPYLDFLKVEVIIKELVNNKENINNYVCLKFLNIENSSEEINIPHNVKNEITERLKQKFPTLTVNFEN
;
A
#
# COMPACT_ATOMS: atom_id res chain seq x y z
N MET A 1 -13.98 -20.34 -28.31
CA MET A 1 -13.01 -21.36 -27.86
C MET A 1 -12.71 -21.04 -26.40
N TYR A 2 -13.24 -21.82 -25.47
CA TYR A 2 -13.02 -21.62 -24.02
C TYR A 2 -12.01 -22.68 -23.57
N ILE A 3 -10.89 -22.24 -22.99
CA ILE A 3 -9.87 -23.15 -22.47
C ILE A 3 -10.42 -23.74 -21.17
N ARG A 4 -10.71 -25.05 -21.18
CA ARG A 4 -11.17 -25.81 -20.01
C ARG A 4 -10.09 -26.81 -19.60
N ASN A 5 -10.04 -27.18 -18.32
CA ASN A 5 -9.09 -28.21 -17.86
C ASN A 5 -9.51 -29.61 -18.38
N GLU A 6 -8.65 -30.62 -18.16
CA GLU A 6 -8.90 -32.01 -18.61
C GLU A 6 -10.17 -32.64 -18.01
N GLN A 7 -10.70 -32.07 -16.92
CA GLN A 7 -11.94 -32.47 -16.26
C GLN A 7 -13.15 -31.62 -16.71
N ASN A 8 -12.99 -30.81 -17.76
CA ASN A 8 -14.02 -29.94 -18.34
C ASN A 8 -14.53 -28.84 -17.39
N GLN A 9 -13.76 -28.52 -16.35
CA GLN A 9 -14.02 -27.44 -15.41
C GLN A 9 -13.39 -26.13 -15.91
N GLU A 10 -13.99 -25.00 -15.54
CA GLU A 10 -13.38 -23.70 -15.76
C GLU A 10 -12.04 -23.62 -15.00
N PRO A 11 -10.99 -23.01 -15.59
CA PRO A 11 -9.69 -22.92 -14.95
C PRO A 11 -9.83 -22.20 -13.60
N ASN A 12 -9.23 -22.79 -12.57
CA ASN A 12 -9.26 -22.34 -11.18
C ASN A 12 -9.12 -20.81 -11.08
N VAL A 13 -10.17 -20.15 -10.62
CA VAL A 13 -10.17 -18.74 -10.25
C VAL A 13 -9.03 -18.51 -9.27
N ILE A 14 -8.06 -17.66 -9.62
CA ILE A 14 -7.09 -17.17 -8.64
C ILE A 14 -7.87 -16.21 -7.73
N ILE A 15 -8.32 -16.71 -6.58
CA ILE A 15 -8.91 -15.88 -5.54
C ILE A 15 -7.76 -15.17 -4.82
N THR A 16 -7.38 -13.99 -5.29
CA THR A 16 -6.58 -13.07 -4.49
C THR A 16 -7.48 -12.46 -3.43
N ASN A 17 -7.33 -12.90 -2.17
CA ASN A 17 -7.95 -12.22 -1.04
C ASN A 17 -7.30 -10.86 -0.89
N PHE A 18 -8.00 -9.81 -1.35
CA PHE A 18 -7.61 -8.44 -1.09
C PHE A 18 -8.02 -8.07 0.33
N ASP A 19 -7.15 -7.34 1.02
CA ASP A 19 -7.45 -6.86 2.36
C ASP A 19 -8.44 -5.70 2.27
N GLU A 20 -9.28 -5.53 3.29
CA GLU A 20 -10.17 -4.36 3.36
C GLU A 20 -9.33 -3.07 3.52
N ILE A 21 -9.69 -2.02 2.79
CA ILE A 21 -9.05 -0.71 2.89
C ILE A 21 -9.45 -0.06 4.22
N ASN A 22 -8.62 -0.22 5.23
CA ASN A 22 -8.75 0.46 6.51
C ASN A 22 -7.36 0.78 7.07
N GLU A 23 -7.33 1.62 8.09
CA GLU A 23 -6.07 2.12 8.64
C GLU A 23 -5.19 0.98 9.17
N GLN A 24 -5.78 0.02 9.88
CA GLN A 24 -5.06 -1.11 10.45
C GLN A 24 -4.37 -1.97 9.39
N ASN A 25 -5.07 -2.28 8.29
CA ASN A 25 -4.52 -3.12 7.23
C ASN A 25 -3.42 -2.38 6.45
N ILE A 26 -3.57 -1.07 6.24
CA ILE A 26 -2.52 -0.24 5.64
C ILE A 26 -1.30 -0.17 6.56
N GLN A 27 -1.48 0.07 7.86
CA GLN A 27 -0.40 0.07 8.85
C GLN A 27 0.31 -1.28 8.91
N ASN A 28 -0.42 -2.39 8.85
CA ASN A 28 0.15 -3.74 8.81
C ASN A 28 1.02 -3.93 7.56
N CYS A 29 0.58 -3.42 6.41
CA CYS A 29 1.36 -3.44 5.18
C CYS A 29 2.65 -2.59 5.29
N LEU A 30 2.53 -1.35 5.81
CA LEU A 30 3.68 -0.47 6.02
C LEU A 30 4.68 -1.04 7.04
N SER A 31 4.21 -1.75 8.06
CA SER A 31 5.06 -2.38 9.08
C SER A 31 6.01 -3.44 8.49
N GLN A 32 5.67 -4.05 7.36
CA GLN A 32 6.57 -4.98 6.66
C GLN A 32 7.81 -4.28 6.08
N LEU A 33 7.73 -2.97 5.87
CA LEU A 33 8.82 -2.12 5.42
C LEU A 33 9.61 -1.50 6.58
N LYS A 34 9.18 -1.71 7.83
CA LYS A 34 9.77 -1.09 9.02
C LYS A 34 11.28 -1.27 9.11
N PRO A 35 11.89 -2.45 8.88
CA PRO A 35 13.35 -2.58 8.95
C PRO A 35 14.10 -1.67 7.96
N TYR A 36 13.53 -1.46 6.78
CA TYR A 36 14.10 -0.60 5.75
C TYR A 36 13.91 0.88 6.07
N LEU A 37 12.73 1.25 6.58
CA LEU A 37 12.42 2.61 7.01
C LEU A 37 13.26 3.02 8.24
N ASP A 38 13.46 2.10 9.18
CA ASP A 38 14.32 2.30 10.37
C ASP A 38 15.78 2.53 9.95
N PHE A 39 16.28 1.79 8.94
CA PHE A 39 17.62 2.01 8.38
C PHE A 39 17.77 3.43 7.80
N LEU A 40 16.72 3.94 7.16
CA LEU A 40 16.68 5.31 6.64
C LEU A 40 16.42 6.36 7.72
N LYS A 41 16.13 5.95 8.96
CA LYS A 41 15.68 6.81 10.07
C LYS A 41 14.39 7.58 9.78
N VAL A 42 13.48 6.92 9.07
CA VAL A 42 12.21 7.50 8.62
C VAL A 42 11.04 6.74 9.20
N GLU A 43 10.03 7.46 9.64
CA GLU A 43 8.71 6.95 9.97
C GLU A 43 7.71 7.34 8.87
N VAL A 44 6.80 6.41 8.53
CA VAL A 44 5.71 6.67 7.59
C VAL A 44 4.42 6.71 8.38
N ILE A 45 3.72 7.84 8.31
CA ILE A 45 2.42 8.02 8.97
C ILE A 45 1.31 8.15 7.93
N ILE A 46 0.13 7.67 8.28
CA ILE A 46 -1.09 7.89 7.49
C ILE A 46 -1.64 9.25 7.88
N LYS A 47 -1.62 10.21 6.96
CA LYS A 47 -2.18 11.54 7.19
C LYS A 47 -3.68 11.55 6.95
N GLU A 48 -4.10 10.86 5.90
CA GLU A 48 -5.48 10.82 5.47
C GLU A 48 -5.75 9.48 4.78
N LEU A 49 -6.93 8.92 5.04
CA LEU A 49 -7.44 7.74 4.38
C LEU A 49 -8.89 7.98 4.00
N VAL A 50 -9.17 7.88 2.70
CA VAL A 50 -10.54 7.91 2.18
C VAL A 50 -10.86 6.53 1.62
N ASN A 51 -11.85 5.89 2.24
CA ASN A 51 -12.44 4.64 1.77
C ASN A 51 -13.93 4.86 1.52
N ASN A 52 -14.34 4.75 0.26
CA ASN A 52 -15.74 4.84 -0.14
C ASN A 52 -16.35 3.44 -0.23
N LYS A 53 -17.59 3.28 0.23
CA LYS A 53 -18.35 2.02 0.14
C LYS A 53 -18.52 1.51 -1.30
N GLU A 54 -18.44 2.42 -2.27
CA GLU A 54 -18.51 2.09 -3.71
C GLU A 54 -17.15 1.59 -4.26
N ASN A 55 -16.09 1.58 -3.45
CA ASN A 55 -14.71 1.24 -3.82
C ASN A 55 -14.12 2.08 -4.97
N ILE A 56 -14.61 3.31 -5.12
CA ILE A 56 -14.19 4.26 -6.15
C ILE A 56 -13.45 5.41 -5.48
N ASN A 57 -12.35 5.85 -6.10
CA ASN A 57 -11.51 6.96 -5.63
C ASN A 57 -10.98 6.78 -4.21
N ASN A 58 -10.74 5.52 -3.79
CA ASN A 58 -10.08 5.25 -2.53
C ASN A 58 -8.65 5.79 -2.59
N TYR A 59 -8.24 6.56 -1.59
CA TYR A 59 -6.86 7.01 -1.52
C TYR A 59 -6.33 7.04 -0.09
N VAL A 60 -5.01 6.90 0.01
CA VAL A 60 -4.26 7.14 1.23
C VAL A 60 -3.21 8.20 0.95
N CYS A 61 -3.13 9.18 1.85
CA CYS A 61 -2.06 10.17 1.87
C CYS A 61 -1.08 9.80 2.98
N LEU A 62 0.17 9.55 2.61
CA LEU A 62 1.26 9.19 3.52
C LEU A 62 2.21 10.36 3.69
N LYS A 63 2.70 10.56 4.91
CA LYS A 63 3.74 11.53 5.21
C LYS A 63 4.95 10.83 5.81
N PHE A 64 6.13 11.27 5.41
CA PHE A 64 7.40 10.81 5.98
C PHE A 64 7.84 11.76 7.09
N LEU A 65 8.26 11.21 8.22
CA LEU A 65 8.80 11.95 9.36
C LEU A 65 10.19 11.42 9.71
N ASN A 66 11.10 12.33 10.06
CA ASN A 66 12.43 11.93 10.51
C ASN A 66 12.32 11.53 11.99
N ILE A 67 12.77 10.33 12.29
CA ILE A 67 12.72 9.76 13.65
C ILE A 67 13.59 10.58 14.61
N GLU A 68 14.66 11.22 14.12
CA GLU A 68 15.56 12.04 14.92
C GLU A 68 15.10 13.50 15.02
N ASN A 69 14.45 14.03 13.98
CA ASN A 69 13.98 15.42 13.95
C ASN A 69 12.73 15.59 13.10
N SER A 70 11.55 15.48 13.71
CA SER A 70 10.24 15.57 13.03
C SER A 70 9.97 16.90 12.31
N SER A 71 10.81 17.93 12.50
CA SER A 71 10.69 19.25 11.86
C SER A 71 11.50 19.39 10.57
N GLU A 72 12.37 18.43 10.24
CA GLU A 72 13.16 18.45 9.02
C GLU A 72 12.43 17.77 7.85
N GLU A 73 12.43 18.43 6.69
CA GLU A 73 12.01 17.82 5.42
C GLU A 73 12.96 16.69 5.07
N ILE A 74 12.42 15.47 4.92
CA ILE A 74 13.20 14.34 4.45
C ILE A 74 13.08 14.23 2.94
N ASN A 75 14.22 14.27 2.26
CA ASN A 75 14.26 13.89 0.87
C ASN A 75 14.24 12.35 0.74
N ILE A 76 13.04 11.79 0.60
CA ILE A 76 12.85 10.34 0.44
C ILE A 76 13.17 9.93 -1.00
N PRO A 77 14.10 8.98 -1.19
CA PRO A 77 14.41 8.46 -2.52
C PRO A 77 13.16 7.91 -3.25
N HIS A 78 13.06 8.19 -4.55
CA HIS A 78 11.90 7.80 -5.37
C HIS A 78 11.61 6.29 -5.36
N ASN A 79 12.66 5.46 -5.25
CA ASN A 79 12.52 4.01 -5.13
C ASN A 79 11.77 3.59 -3.85
N VAL A 80 11.93 4.31 -2.73
CA VAL A 80 11.19 4.04 -1.48
C VAL A 80 9.70 4.31 -1.68
N LYS A 81 9.36 5.46 -2.28
CA LYS A 81 7.97 5.81 -2.61
C LYS A 81 7.34 4.76 -3.53
N ASN A 82 8.06 4.35 -4.57
CA ASN A 82 7.62 3.28 -5.48
C ASN A 82 7.37 1.95 -4.76
N GLU A 83 8.31 1.49 -3.92
CA GLU A 83 8.17 0.22 -3.19
C GLU A 83 6.93 0.24 -2.29
N ILE A 84 6.70 1.33 -1.57
CA ILE A 84 5.49 1.51 -0.75
C ILE A 84 4.23 1.46 -1.61
N THR A 85 4.21 2.19 -2.73
CA THR A 85 3.07 2.21 -3.64
C THR A 85 2.76 0.82 -4.20
N GLU A 86 3.76 0.08 -4.67
CA GLU A 86 3.56 -1.24 -5.26
C GLU A 86 3.04 -2.25 -4.22
N ARG A 87 3.60 -2.27 -3.01
CA ARG A 87 3.11 -3.17 -1.94
C ARG A 87 1.68 -2.87 -1.54
N LEU A 88 1.33 -1.59 -1.41
CA LEU A 88 -0.04 -1.20 -1.10
C LEU A 88 -0.99 -1.59 -2.24
N LYS A 89 -0.63 -1.37 -3.51
CA LYS A 89 -1.46 -1.77 -4.66
C LYS A 89 -1.64 -3.28 -4.78
N GLN A 90 -0.65 -4.08 -4.39
CA GLN A 90 -0.78 -5.54 -4.38
C GLN A 90 -1.84 -6.03 -3.39
N LYS A 91 -1.97 -5.37 -2.23
CA LYS A 91 -2.98 -5.69 -1.22
C LYS A 91 -4.31 -4.97 -1.42
N PHE A 92 -4.27 -3.76 -2.00
CA PHE A 92 -5.38 -2.84 -2.17
C PHE A 92 -5.38 -2.29 -3.62
N PRO A 93 -5.85 -3.06 -4.62
CA PRO A 93 -5.71 -2.68 -6.03
C PRO A 93 -6.41 -1.37 -6.42
N THR A 94 -7.48 -0.99 -5.71
CA THR A 94 -8.24 0.24 -5.95
C THR A 94 -7.69 1.45 -5.19
N LEU A 95 -6.64 1.27 -4.37
CA LEU A 95 -6.09 2.32 -3.53
C LEU A 95 -5.10 3.19 -4.31
N THR A 96 -5.40 4.48 -4.37
CA THR A 96 -4.47 5.50 -4.84
C THR A 96 -3.54 5.89 -3.68
N VAL A 97 -2.22 5.87 -3.90
CA VAL A 97 -1.22 6.21 -2.88
C VAL A 97 -0.62 7.56 -3.22
N ASN A 98 -0.81 8.52 -2.32
CA ASN A 98 -0.23 9.87 -2.42
C ASN A 98 0.79 10.08 -1.30
N PHE A 99 1.79 10.90 -1.57
CA PHE A 99 2.79 11.29 -0.58
C PHE A 99 2.74 12.79 -0.38
N GLU A 100 2.57 13.22 0.87
CA GLU A 100 2.81 14.60 1.25
C GLU A 100 4.33 14.84 1.31
N ASN A 101 4.76 15.94 0.69
CA ASN A 101 6.12 16.45 0.81
C ASN A 101 6.21 17.36 2.03
#